data_AF-A0A963R2S9-F1
#
_entry.id   AF-A0A963R2S9-F1
#
_cell.length_a   1.000
_cell.length_b   1.000
_cell.length_c   1.000
_cell.angle_alpha   90.00
_cell.angle_beta   90.00
_cell.angle_gamma   90.00
#
_symmetry.space_group_name_H-M   'P 1'
#
loop_
_entity.id
_entity.type
_entity.pdbx_description
1 polymer ?
#
loop_
_entity_poly.entity_id
_entity_poly.type
_entity_poly.pdbx_seq_one_letter_code
_entity_poly.pdbx_strand_id
1 'polypeptide(L)'
;MARILIVLPQTDFDPTEVAFPWLVWTRAGHQVVFATETGEPAACDPVTLTGQGLPRHARSLRAREEGIAAYAAMAGSDTFLHPVRWGEARAADFAALHFPGGHAPGMRPYCESAEVQRLAREAFAANQPVSAVCHGVL
;
A
#
# COMPACT_ATOMS: atom_id res chain seq x y z
N MET A 1 20.50 5.77 -3.30
CA MET A 1 19.27 5.73 -2.49
C MET A 1 18.10 6.07 -3.41
N ALA A 2 17.14 5.17 -3.58
CA ALA A 2 15.96 5.38 -4.43
C ALA A 2 14.75 5.78 -3.57
N ARG A 3 13.80 6.53 -4.16
CA ARG A 3 12.50 6.82 -3.57
C ARG A 3 11.45 5.90 -4.21
N ILE A 4 10.69 5.17 -3.42
CA ILE A 4 9.66 4.22 -3.91
C ILE A 4 8.31 4.70 -3.39
N LEU A 5 7.33 4.84 -4.28
CA LEU A 5 5.98 5.22 -3.91
C LEU A 5 5.11 3.97 -3.73
N ILE A 6 4.49 3.81 -2.57
CA ILE A 6 3.39 2.87 -2.37
C ILE A 6 2.07 3.65 -2.41
N VAL A 7 1.21 3.33 -3.38
CA VAL A 7 -0.09 4.00 -3.55
C VAL A 7 -1.14 3.20 -2.79
N LEU A 8 -1.68 3.75 -1.71
CA LEU A 8 -2.62 3.05 -0.82
C LEU A 8 -4.05 3.56 -0.98
N PRO A 9 -5.07 2.69 -0.84
CA PRO A 9 -6.43 3.14 -0.50
C PRO A 9 -6.42 3.84 0.87
N GLN A 10 -7.47 4.60 1.19
CA GLN A 10 -7.60 5.17 2.54
C GLN A 10 -7.84 4.09 3.60
N THR A 11 -8.51 3.00 3.23
CA THR A 11 -8.88 1.90 4.14
C THR A 11 -8.79 0.55 3.42
N ASP A 12 -8.76 -0.54 4.17
CA ASP A 12 -9.06 -1.91 3.69
C ASP A 12 -8.01 -2.60 2.79
N PHE A 13 -6.79 -2.04 2.70
CA PHE A 13 -5.68 -2.76 2.06
C PHE A 13 -5.25 -3.99 2.88
N ASP A 14 -4.68 -5.00 2.21
CA ASP A 14 -4.06 -6.13 2.88
C ASP A 14 -2.78 -5.67 3.63
N PRO A 15 -2.68 -5.83 4.96
CA PRO A 15 -1.54 -5.31 5.73
C PRO A 15 -0.20 -5.89 5.28
N THR A 16 -0.17 -7.13 4.79
CA THR A 16 1.07 -7.83 4.43
C THR A 16 1.58 -7.45 3.05
N GLU A 17 0.68 -7.13 2.12
CA GLU A 17 1.01 -6.65 0.78
C GLU A 17 1.68 -5.28 0.80
N VAL A 18 1.55 -4.54 1.91
CA VAL A 18 2.19 -3.23 2.10
C VAL A 18 3.41 -3.33 3.02
N ALA A 19 3.24 -3.98 4.17
CA ALA A 19 4.26 -4.00 5.21
C ALA A 19 5.53 -4.76 4.80
N PHE A 20 5.41 -5.86 4.05
CA PHE A 20 6.59 -6.61 3.62
C PHE A 20 7.41 -5.88 2.54
N PRO A 21 6.82 -5.33 1.47
CA PRO A 21 7.56 -4.49 0.55
C PRO A 21 8.21 -3.28 1.22
N TRP A 22 7.49 -2.57 2.09
CA TRP A 22 8.07 -1.49 2.90
C TRP A 22 9.30 -1.96 3.68
N LEU A 23 9.17 -3.06 4.43
CA LEU A 23 10.25 -3.58 5.28
C LEU A 23 11.49 -3.96 4.46
N VAL A 24 11.30 -4.64 3.32
CA VAL A 24 12.39 -5.07 2.44
C VAL A 24 13.10 -3.87 1.82
N TRP A 25 12.36 -2.90 1.29
CA TRP A 25 12.94 -1.74 0.62
C TRP A 25 13.61 -0.77 1.59
N THR A 26 13.02 -0.53 2.76
CA THR A 26 13.66 0.27 3.80
C THR A 26 14.95 -0.38 4.29
N ARG A 27 14.98 -1.71 4.49
CA ARG A 27 16.20 -2.45 4.84
C ARG A 27 17.27 -2.41 3.75
N ALA A 28 16.88 -2.30 2.49
CA ALA A 28 17.79 -2.10 1.36
C ALA A 28 18.32 -0.65 1.26
N GLY A 29 17.94 0.24 2.18
CA GLY A 29 18.37 1.64 2.17
C GLY A 29 17.63 2.52 1.15
N HIS A 30 16.41 2.15 0.80
CA HIS A 30 15.51 3.00 -0.01
C HIS A 30 14.56 3.79 0.89
N GLN A 31 14.13 4.95 0.40
CA GLN A 31 13.08 5.73 1.05
C GLN A 31 11.73 5.28 0.50
N VAL A 32 10.88 4.74 1.34
CA VAL A 32 9.49 4.38 0.99
C VAL A 32 8.58 5.53 1.40
N VAL A 33 7.83 6.05 0.43
CA VAL A 33 6.85 7.12 0.59
C VAL A 33 5.47 6.55 0.27
N PHE A 34 4.44 7.04 0.94
CA PHE A 34 3.07 6.60 0.75
C PHE A 34 2.24 7.70 0.10
N ALA A 35 1.29 7.32 -0.73
CA ALA A 35 0.25 8.22 -1.22
C ALA A 35 -1.15 7.66 -0.88
N THR A 36 -2.02 8.51 -0.33
CA THR A 36 -3.41 8.17 0.01
C THR A 36 -4.38 9.15 -0.65
N GLU A 37 -5.67 8.84 -0.59
CA GLU A 37 -6.72 9.71 -1.13
C GLU A 37 -6.70 11.10 -0.49
N THR A 38 -6.53 11.15 0.83
CA THR A 38 -6.73 12.38 1.61
C THR A 38 -5.42 13.03 2.06
N GLY A 39 -4.28 12.36 1.92
CA GLY A 39 -3.01 12.76 2.54
C GLY A 39 -2.93 12.45 4.02
N GLU A 40 -3.95 11.79 4.58
CA GLU A 40 -3.92 11.23 5.94
C GLU A 40 -3.50 9.75 5.91
N PRO A 41 -2.95 9.23 7.03
CA PRO A 41 -2.57 7.82 7.16
C PRO A 41 -3.71 6.87 6.80
N ALA A 42 -3.39 5.86 6.01
CA ALA A 42 -4.35 4.81 5.65
C ALA A 42 -4.51 3.79 6.80
N ALA A 43 -5.59 3.01 6.76
CA ALA A 43 -5.80 1.88 7.66
C ALA A 43 -5.92 0.56 6.87
N CYS A 44 -5.23 -0.49 7.29
CA CYS A 44 -5.39 -1.81 6.68
C CYS A 44 -6.76 -2.43 7.01
N ASP A 45 -7.13 -3.50 6.32
CA ASP A 45 -8.28 -4.32 6.68
C ASP A 45 -8.11 -4.90 8.11
N PRO A 46 -8.97 -4.51 9.08
CA PRO A 46 -8.87 -5.01 10.45
C PRO A 46 -9.20 -6.51 10.56
N VAL A 47 -10.00 -7.07 9.65
CA VAL A 47 -10.32 -8.50 9.64
C VAL A 47 -9.09 -9.31 9.26
N THR A 48 -8.39 -8.93 8.19
CA THR A 48 -7.12 -9.57 7.82
C THR A 48 -6.06 -9.37 8.91
N LEU A 49 -5.96 -8.19 9.52
CA LEU A 49 -4.97 -7.93 10.57
C LEU A 49 -5.21 -8.76 11.85
N THR A 50 -6.44 -8.79 12.34
CA THR A 50 -6.76 -9.35 13.67
C THR A 50 -7.30 -10.78 13.60
N GLY A 51 -7.92 -11.15 12.48
CA GLY A 51 -8.71 -12.37 12.31
C GLY A 51 -10.07 -12.33 12.99
N GLN A 52 -10.46 -11.20 13.60
CA GLN A 52 -11.77 -11.03 14.21
C GLN A 52 -12.86 -11.00 13.13
N GLY A 53 -13.95 -11.73 13.35
CA GLY A 53 -15.03 -11.87 12.37
C GLY A 53 -14.83 -12.99 11.34
N LEU A 54 -13.66 -13.62 11.27
CA LEU A 54 -13.44 -14.76 10.37
C LEU A 54 -14.11 -16.05 10.90
N PRO A 55 -14.83 -16.82 10.06
CA PRO A 55 -15.30 -18.14 10.43
C PRO A 55 -14.12 -19.10 10.64
N ARG A 56 -14.34 -20.19 11.39
CA ARG A 56 -13.26 -21.12 11.79
C ARG A 56 -12.44 -21.66 10.61
N HIS A 57 -13.09 -21.94 9.48
CA HIS A 57 -12.42 -22.46 8.27
C HIS A 57 -11.60 -21.39 7.53
N ALA A 58 -11.81 -20.10 7.79
CA ALA A 58 -11.11 -18.99 7.14
C ALA A 58 -10.02 -18.35 8.03
N ARG A 59 -9.73 -18.91 9.21
CA ARG A 59 -8.72 -18.37 10.14
C ARG A 59 -7.31 -18.23 9.52
N SER A 60 -7.01 -18.98 8.47
CA SER A 60 -5.76 -18.86 7.71
C SER A 60 -5.63 -17.54 6.94
N LEU A 61 -6.72 -16.78 6.75
CA LEU A 61 -6.69 -15.45 6.15
C LEU A 61 -6.17 -14.37 7.10
N ARG A 62 -6.11 -14.66 8.41
CA ARG A 62 -5.47 -13.74 9.36
C ARG A 62 -3.98 -13.62 9.04
N ALA A 63 -3.48 -12.39 9.04
CA ALA A 63 -2.07 -12.10 8.98
C ALA A 63 -1.28 -12.90 10.04
N ARG A 64 -0.11 -13.41 9.64
CA ARG A 64 0.83 -14.06 10.55
C ARG A 64 1.47 -13.01 11.46
N GLU A 65 2.00 -13.45 12.60
CA GLU A 65 2.63 -12.56 13.60
C GLU A 65 3.74 -11.68 12.99
N GLU A 66 4.51 -12.21 12.06
CA GLU A 66 5.55 -11.45 11.34
C GLU A 66 4.96 -10.30 10.51
N GLY A 67 3.82 -10.53 9.85
CA GLY A 67 3.11 -9.51 9.08
C GLY A 67 2.46 -8.45 9.97
N ILE A 68 1.91 -8.87 11.12
CA ILE A 68 1.36 -7.95 12.12
C ILE A 68 2.46 -7.05 12.68
N ALA A 69 3.63 -7.62 13.02
CA ALA A 69 4.76 -6.86 13.52
C ALA A 69 5.34 -5.90 12.46
N ALA A 70 5.44 -6.35 11.20
CA ALA A 70 5.87 -5.50 10.10
C ALA A 70 4.91 -4.33 9.87
N TYR A 71 3.60 -4.59 9.91
CA TYR A 71 2.57 -3.55 9.80
C TYR A 71 2.66 -2.54 10.94
N ALA A 72 2.80 -3.00 12.20
CA ALA A 72 2.93 -2.11 13.34
C ALA A 72 4.18 -1.21 13.23
N ALA A 73 5.31 -1.76 12.78
CA ALA A 73 6.52 -0.97 12.54
C ALA A 73 6.35 0.05 11.41
N MET A 74 5.72 -0.34 10.31
CA MET A 74 5.41 0.53 9.18
C MET A 74 4.46 1.66 9.58
N ALA A 75 3.38 1.33 10.29
CA ALA A 75 2.35 2.28 10.71
C ALA A 75 2.90 3.34 11.68
N GLY A 76 3.97 3.03 12.41
CA GLY A 76 4.69 3.98 13.25
C GLY A 76 5.80 4.77 12.54
N SER A 77 6.02 4.54 11.24
CA SER A 77 7.05 5.25 10.48
C SER A 77 6.60 6.64 10.05
N ASP A 78 7.53 7.59 10.04
CA ASP A 78 7.24 8.99 9.70
C ASP A 78 6.60 9.16 8.32
N THR A 79 7.04 8.38 7.32
CA THR A 79 6.48 8.48 5.96
C THR A 79 5.08 7.90 5.84
N PHE A 80 4.70 6.94 6.69
CA PHE A 80 3.33 6.42 6.74
C PHE A 80 2.39 7.38 7.47
N LEU A 81 2.91 8.07 8.49
CA LEU A 81 2.15 9.08 9.25
C LEU A 81 1.92 10.37 8.45
N HIS A 82 2.72 10.62 7.42
CA HIS A 82 2.63 11.81 6.57
C HIS A 82 2.63 11.44 5.08
N PRO A 83 1.60 10.72 4.59
CA PRO A 83 1.51 10.38 3.17
C PRO A 83 1.18 11.63 2.34
N VAL A 84 1.52 11.58 1.05
CA VAL A 84 1.08 12.61 0.10
C VAL A 84 -0.31 12.27 -0.44
N ARG A 85 -1.05 13.26 -0.97
CA ARG A 85 -2.29 13.00 -1.71
C ARG A 85 -2.00 12.37 -3.06
N TRP A 86 -2.84 11.46 -3.53
CA TRP A 86 -2.76 10.94 -4.91
C TRP A 86 -2.72 12.07 -5.94
N GLY A 87 -3.57 13.08 -5.79
CA GLY A 87 -3.64 14.23 -6.68
C GLY A 87 -2.35 15.07 -6.73
N GLU A 88 -1.56 15.05 -5.68
CA GLU A 88 -0.31 15.82 -5.55
C GLU A 88 0.93 15.00 -5.97
N ALA A 89 0.83 13.67 -5.91
CA ALA A 89 1.90 12.77 -6.32
C ALA A 89 2.11 12.78 -7.85
N ARG A 90 3.39 12.70 -8.25
CA ARG A 90 3.83 12.56 -9.64
C ARG A 90 4.76 11.36 -9.73
N ALA A 91 4.56 10.47 -10.70
CA ALA A 91 5.38 9.26 -10.81
C ALA A 91 6.87 9.58 -11.00
N ALA A 92 7.18 10.68 -11.71
CA ALA A 92 8.54 11.13 -11.99
C ALA A 92 9.39 11.48 -10.74
N ASP A 93 8.75 11.72 -9.60
CA ASP A 93 9.46 12.03 -8.33
C ASP A 93 10.02 10.78 -7.63
N PHE A 94 9.69 9.60 -8.17
CA PHE A 94 10.02 8.29 -7.61
C PHE A 94 10.81 7.45 -8.62
N ALA A 95 11.52 6.45 -8.13
CA ALA A 95 12.24 5.49 -8.95
C ALA A 95 11.37 4.27 -9.32
N ALA A 96 10.35 3.97 -8.54
CA ALA A 96 9.43 2.84 -8.73
C ALA A 96 8.10 3.09 -8.00
N LEU A 97 7.04 2.43 -8.48
CA LEU A 97 5.70 2.47 -7.87
C LEU A 97 5.23 1.06 -7.48
N HIS A 98 4.48 1.00 -6.38
CA HIS A 98 3.84 -0.22 -5.88
C HIS A 98 2.35 -0.01 -5.63
N PHE A 99 1.54 -0.92 -6.17
CA PHE A 99 0.09 -0.93 -6.10
C PHE A 99 -0.38 -2.19 -5.34
N PRO A 100 -0.51 -2.11 -4.00
CA PRO A 100 -1.00 -3.20 -3.18
C PRO A 100 -2.51 -3.38 -3.34
N GLY A 101 -2.99 -4.56 -2.98
CA GLY A 101 -4.40 -4.88 -2.99
C GLY A 101 -5.01 -4.96 -1.59
N GLY A 102 -6.07 -5.75 -1.53
CA GLY A 102 -7.03 -5.87 -0.45
C GLY A 102 -8.35 -6.29 -1.07
N HIS A 103 -9.18 -7.03 -0.34
CA HIS A 103 -10.46 -7.54 -0.86
C HIS A 103 -11.67 -6.82 -0.27
N ALA A 104 -11.47 -6.07 0.81
CA ALA A 104 -12.57 -5.46 1.53
C ALA A 104 -13.11 -4.22 0.78
N PRO A 105 -14.40 -3.86 0.98
CA PRO A 105 -15.07 -2.85 0.16
C PRO A 105 -14.42 -1.46 0.14
N GLY A 106 -13.64 -1.09 1.16
CA GLY A 106 -12.90 0.17 1.22
C GLY A 106 -11.78 0.30 0.17
N MET A 107 -11.45 -0.78 -0.55
CA MET A 107 -10.56 -0.75 -1.72
C MET A 107 -11.19 -0.11 -2.96
N ARG A 108 -12.52 -0.05 -3.04
CA ARG A 108 -13.20 0.37 -4.27
C ARG A 108 -12.83 1.77 -4.77
N PRO A 109 -12.77 2.82 -3.91
CA PRO A 109 -12.36 4.15 -4.36
C PRO A 109 -10.97 4.16 -4.99
N TYR A 110 -10.05 3.32 -4.49
CA TYR A 110 -8.71 3.18 -5.02
C TYR A 110 -8.70 2.55 -6.42
N CYS A 111 -9.39 1.41 -6.61
CA CYS A 111 -9.46 0.72 -7.91
C CYS A 111 -10.17 1.57 -8.98
N GLU A 112 -11.19 2.33 -8.58
CA GLU A 112 -11.98 3.17 -9.50
C GLU A 112 -11.34 4.56 -9.73
N SER A 113 -10.24 4.90 -9.04
CA SER A 113 -9.66 6.26 -9.05
C SER A 113 -8.88 6.59 -10.32
N ALA A 114 -9.30 7.68 -10.99
CA ALA A 114 -8.57 8.24 -12.12
C ALA A 114 -7.17 8.77 -11.73
N GLU A 115 -6.94 9.15 -10.47
CA GLU A 115 -5.65 9.64 -9.98
C GLU A 115 -4.67 8.48 -9.75
N VAL A 116 -5.13 7.37 -9.19
CA VAL A 116 -4.34 6.14 -9.05
C VAL A 116 -3.96 5.62 -10.44
N GLN A 117 -4.93 5.55 -11.36
CA GLN A 117 -4.69 5.16 -12.74
C GLN A 117 -3.74 6.14 -13.46
N ARG A 118 -3.78 7.44 -13.13
CA ARG A 118 -2.83 8.43 -13.67
C ARG A 118 -1.40 8.09 -13.28
N LEU A 119 -1.15 7.81 -12.00
CA LEU A 119 0.18 7.44 -11.50
C LEU A 119 0.73 6.18 -12.19
N ALA A 120 -0.11 5.16 -12.40
CA ALA A 120 0.29 3.97 -13.14
C ALA A 120 0.66 4.30 -14.59
N ARG A 121 -0.16 5.08 -15.30
CA ARG A 121 0.12 5.49 -16.69
C ARG A 121 1.40 6.31 -16.80
N GLU A 122 1.62 7.27 -15.90
CA GLU A 122 2.85 8.07 -15.86
C GLU A 122 4.08 7.17 -15.68
N ALA A 123 4.00 6.20 -14.77
CA ALA A 123 5.10 5.28 -14.49
C ALA A 123 5.44 4.38 -15.68
N PHE A 124 4.43 3.79 -16.33
CA PHE A 124 4.63 3.00 -17.54
C PHE A 124 5.18 3.85 -18.69
N ALA A 125 4.66 5.06 -18.90
CA ALA A 125 5.17 5.97 -19.93
C ALA A 125 6.64 6.34 -19.72
N ALA A 126 7.09 6.42 -18.46
CA ALA A 126 8.47 6.69 -18.08
C ALA A 126 9.36 5.43 -18.05
N ASN A 127 8.83 4.24 -18.39
CA ASN A 127 9.52 2.95 -18.23
C ASN A 127 10.03 2.71 -16.79
N GLN A 128 9.33 3.24 -15.79
CA GLN A 128 9.65 2.99 -14.39
C GLN A 128 9.22 1.57 -13.98
N PRO A 129 9.94 0.91 -13.06
CA PRO A 129 9.45 -0.30 -12.41
C PRO A 129 8.10 -0.06 -11.74
N VAL A 130 7.11 -0.87 -12.13
CA VAL A 130 5.78 -0.92 -11.53
C VAL A 130 5.57 -2.33 -10.98
N SER A 131 5.11 -2.41 -9.73
CA SER A 131 4.70 -3.66 -9.10
C SER A 131 3.27 -3.55 -8.61
N ALA A 132 2.49 -4.61 -8.78
CA ALA A 132 1.12 -4.68 -8.32
C ALA A 132 0.81 -6.09 -7.81
N VAL A 133 -0.11 -6.20 -6.84
CA VAL A 133 -0.48 -7.48 -6.23
C VAL A 133 -1.97 -7.51 -5.91
N CYS A 134 -2.58 -8.70 -5.98
CA CYS A 134 -3.97 -8.93 -5.61
C CYS A 134 -4.93 -8.01 -6.40
N HIS A 135 -5.76 -7.22 -5.74
CA HIS A 135 -6.70 -6.27 -6.37
C HIS A 135 -6.02 -4.95 -6.78
N GLY A 136 -4.76 -4.72 -6.40
CA GLY A 136 -3.98 -3.57 -6.86
C GLY A 136 -3.66 -3.59 -8.36
N VAL A 137 -4.03 -4.67 -9.06
CA VAL A 137 -3.92 -4.81 -10.53
C VAL A 137 -5.14 -4.26 -11.28
N LEU A 138 -6.23 -3.92 -10.57
CA LEU A 138 -7.49 -3.42 -11.13
C LEU A 138 -7.44 -1.89 -11.27
#